data_AF-A0A5J4SA19-F1
#
_entry.id   AF-A0A5J4SA19-F1
#
_cell.length_a   1.000
_cell.length_b   1.000
_cell.length_c   1.000
_cell.angle_alpha   90.00
_cell.angle_beta   90.00
_cell.angle_gamma   90.00
#
_symmetry.space_group_name_H-M   'P 1'
#
loop_
_entity.id
_entity.type
_entity.pdbx_description
1 polymer ?
#
loop_
_entity_poly.entity_id
_entity_poly.type
_entity_poly.pdbx_seq_one_letter_code
_entity_poly.pdbx_strand_id
1 'polypeptide(L)'
;MKTLSIFLLLWTFLFAGCNTSNDDIPVIEVVKLCVNDDDTNYYNKLDELPALTIGDELTIELNLRGSKLDLSHFAVQEGKEEILQNNEPDKKLFSFVLDFNENEISNTISSPEEGTLAFKDGVHRASLRVTATVMNIAEGTVSILFYLSSKGHTEANKMEINLTLANNAVPTTKLTELYLI
;
A
#
# COMPACT_ATOMS: atom_id res chain seq x y z
N MET A 1 1.43 -16.98 59.04
CA MET A 1 0.23 -17.22 58.20
C MET A 1 0.58 -16.84 56.76
N LYS A 2 0.52 -17.80 55.85
CA LYS A 2 0.85 -17.66 54.44
C LYS A 2 -0.35 -17.04 53.71
N THR A 3 -0.23 -15.79 53.29
CA THR A 3 -1.16 -15.16 52.35
C THR A 3 -0.34 -14.41 51.31
N LEU A 4 0.42 -15.16 50.51
CA LEU A 4 1.13 -14.64 49.35
C LEU A 4 1.14 -15.72 48.26
N SER A 5 -0.04 -16.19 47.84
CA SER A 5 -0.12 -17.25 46.82
C SER A 5 -1.43 -17.30 46.03
N ILE A 6 -2.18 -16.20 45.94
CA ILE A 6 -3.43 -16.17 45.14
C ILE A 6 -3.44 -15.05 44.10
N PHE A 7 -2.69 -13.96 44.30
CA PHE A 7 -2.65 -12.86 43.31
C PHE A 7 -1.77 -13.12 42.08
N LEU A 8 -0.91 -14.15 42.12
CA LEU A 8 -0.06 -14.51 40.96
C LEU A 8 -0.75 -15.47 39.96
N LEU A 9 -1.90 -16.05 40.32
CA LEU A 9 -2.63 -17.00 39.46
C LEU A 9 -3.72 -16.34 38.61
N LEU A 10 -4.08 -15.06 38.88
CA LEU A 10 -5.03 -14.33 38.06
C LEU A 10 -4.39 -13.60 36.87
N TRP A 11 -3.07 -13.39 36.88
CA TRP A 11 -2.39 -12.68 35.79
C TRP A 11 -2.11 -13.55 34.56
N THR A 12 -2.13 -14.88 34.72
CA THR A 12 -1.91 -15.83 33.62
C THR A 12 -3.18 -16.14 32.82
N PHE A 13 -4.36 -15.66 33.26
CA PHE A 13 -5.64 -15.96 32.61
C PHE A 13 -6.14 -14.87 31.64
N LEU A 14 -5.41 -13.78 31.46
CA LEU A 14 -5.80 -12.66 30.57
C LEU A 14 -5.11 -12.69 29.19
N PHE A 15 -4.28 -13.69 28.92
CA PHE A 15 -3.80 -13.99 27.57
C PHE A 15 -4.38 -15.33 27.10
N ALA A 16 -5.70 -15.46 27.12
CA ALA A 16 -6.35 -16.21 26.06
C ALA A 16 -6.19 -15.37 24.78
N GLY A 17 -4.98 -15.35 24.22
CA GLY A 17 -4.79 -14.89 22.87
C GLY A 17 -5.69 -15.76 22.01
N CYS A 18 -6.70 -15.14 21.38
CA CYS A 18 -7.43 -15.81 20.32
C CYS A 18 -6.36 -16.28 19.33
N ASN A 19 -6.23 -17.58 19.21
CA ASN A 19 -5.42 -18.22 18.18
C ASN A 19 -6.12 -17.82 16.87
N THR A 20 -5.73 -16.68 16.29
CA THR A 20 -6.18 -16.29 14.96
C THR A 20 -5.66 -17.39 14.06
N SER A 21 -6.56 -18.26 13.61
CA SER A 21 -6.18 -19.21 12.58
C SER A 21 -5.77 -18.37 11.37
N ASN A 22 -4.76 -18.81 10.59
CA ASN A 22 -4.43 -18.11 9.34
C ASN A 22 -5.66 -17.94 8.42
N ASP A 23 -6.69 -18.77 8.61
CA ASP A 23 -7.99 -18.69 7.98
C ASP A 23 -8.84 -17.49 8.44
N ASP A 24 -8.35 -16.58 9.29
CA ASP A 24 -9.06 -15.38 9.75
C ASP A 24 -8.47 -14.08 9.19
N ILE A 25 -7.35 -14.16 8.45
CA ILE A 25 -6.64 -13.00 7.90
C ILE A 25 -7.36 -12.52 6.63
N PRO A 26 -7.68 -11.22 6.51
CA PRO A 26 -8.26 -10.69 5.27
C PRO A 26 -7.28 -10.82 4.11
N VAL A 27 -7.77 -10.93 2.88
CA VAL A 27 -6.98 -11.18 1.68
C VAL A 27 -6.97 -9.96 0.77
N ILE A 28 -5.77 -9.57 0.33
CA ILE A 28 -5.52 -8.60 -0.74
C ILE A 28 -5.03 -9.41 -1.95
N GLU A 29 -5.75 -9.35 -3.06
CA GLU A 29 -5.38 -9.97 -4.32
C GLU A 29 -5.19 -8.87 -5.38
N VAL A 30 -4.01 -8.80 -5.99
CA VAL A 30 -3.79 -7.93 -7.16
C VAL A 30 -4.26 -8.68 -8.39
N VAL A 31 -5.18 -8.05 -9.13
CA VAL A 31 -5.76 -8.60 -10.36
C VAL A 31 -5.03 -8.05 -11.59
N LYS A 32 -4.64 -6.77 -11.53
CA LYS A 32 -4.00 -6.05 -12.63
C LYS A 32 -2.95 -5.08 -12.09
N LEU A 33 -1.81 -5.02 -12.77
CA LEU A 33 -0.76 -4.01 -12.57
C LEU A 33 -0.30 -3.54 -13.95
N CYS A 34 -0.56 -2.28 -14.30
CA CYS A 34 -0.23 -1.69 -15.60
C CYS A 34 0.48 -0.34 -15.45
N VAL A 35 1.17 0.11 -16.50
CA VAL A 35 1.92 1.38 -16.53
C VAL A 35 1.42 2.24 -17.70
N ASN A 36 1.14 3.53 -17.49
CA ASN A 36 0.83 4.52 -18.54
C ASN A 36 -0.20 4.08 -19.59
N ASP A 37 -1.34 3.54 -19.16
CA ASP A 37 -2.40 2.99 -20.03
C ASP A 37 -1.95 1.84 -20.97
N ASP A 38 -0.81 1.22 -20.72
CA ASP A 38 -0.42 -0.04 -21.36
C ASP A 38 -1.40 -1.16 -20.94
N ASP A 39 -1.86 -1.95 -21.90
CA ASP A 39 -2.70 -3.13 -21.64
C ASP A 39 -1.90 -4.31 -21.06
N THR A 40 -0.58 -4.21 -21.02
CA THR A 40 0.30 -5.24 -20.44
C THR A 40 0.11 -5.33 -18.93
N ASN A 41 -0.40 -6.47 -18.45
CA ASN A 41 -0.49 -6.77 -17.02
C ASN A 41 0.84 -7.34 -16.52
N TYR A 42 1.52 -6.58 -15.66
CA TYR A 42 2.82 -6.90 -15.09
C TYR A 42 2.76 -7.71 -13.78
N TYR A 43 1.59 -7.97 -13.21
CA TYR A 43 1.48 -8.57 -11.88
C TYR A 43 2.20 -9.93 -11.75
N ASN A 44 2.09 -10.79 -12.77
CA ASN A 44 2.76 -12.10 -12.79
C ASN A 44 4.17 -12.07 -13.39
N LYS A 45 4.70 -10.88 -13.67
CA LYS A 45 5.98 -10.66 -14.37
C LYS A 45 6.63 -9.33 -13.93
N LEU A 46 6.73 -9.14 -12.61
CA LEU A 46 7.28 -7.93 -12.00
C LEU A 46 8.74 -7.67 -12.44
N ASP A 47 9.47 -8.71 -12.82
CA ASP A 47 10.80 -8.65 -13.40
C ASP A 47 10.84 -8.03 -14.81
N GLU A 48 9.72 -8.04 -15.53
CA GLU A 48 9.54 -7.35 -16.81
C GLU A 48 8.97 -5.93 -16.64
N LEU A 49 8.62 -5.50 -15.42
CA LEU A 49 8.07 -4.16 -15.18
C LEU A 49 9.14 -3.10 -15.54
N PRO A 50 8.83 -2.14 -16.43
CA PRO A 50 9.80 -1.11 -16.79
C PRO A 50 10.14 -0.23 -15.58
N ALA A 51 11.36 0.31 -15.57
CA ALA A 51 11.73 1.32 -14.59
C ALA A 51 10.91 2.59 -14.82
N LEU A 52 10.34 3.13 -13.74
CA LEU A 52 9.37 4.23 -13.79
C LEU A 52 10.04 5.58 -13.59
N THR A 53 9.50 6.59 -14.24
CA THR A 53 10.01 7.96 -14.25
C THR A 53 8.94 8.94 -13.77
N ILE A 54 9.33 10.18 -13.48
CA ILE A 54 8.39 11.20 -13.00
C ILE A 54 7.28 11.41 -14.04
N GLY A 55 6.03 11.32 -13.57
CA GLY A 55 4.84 11.42 -14.39
C GLY A 55 4.29 10.08 -14.87
N ASP A 56 5.02 8.97 -14.71
CA ASP A 56 4.48 7.64 -15.00
C ASP A 56 3.39 7.28 -14.00
N GLU A 57 2.34 6.60 -14.47
CA GLU A 57 1.20 6.16 -13.69
C GLU A 57 1.13 4.64 -13.64
N LEU A 58 1.09 4.07 -12.44
CA LEU A 58 0.73 2.68 -12.23
C LEU A 58 -0.77 2.58 -11.97
N THR A 59 -1.44 1.68 -12.69
CA THR A 59 -2.81 1.26 -12.35
C THR A 59 -2.78 -0.12 -11.71
N ILE A 60 -3.31 -0.21 -10.48
CA ILE A 60 -3.34 -1.43 -9.67
C ILE A 60 -4.78 -1.76 -9.33
N GLU A 61 -5.30 -2.86 -9.85
CA GLU A 61 -6.64 -3.34 -9.51
C GLU A 61 -6.55 -4.43 -8.43
N LEU A 62 -7.35 -4.27 -7.38
CA LEU A 62 -7.34 -5.11 -6.20
C LEU A 62 -8.71 -5.74 -5.97
N ASN A 63 -8.71 -7.02 -5.61
CA ASN A 63 -9.83 -7.68 -4.95
C ASN A 63 -9.51 -7.83 -3.46
N LEU A 64 -10.42 -7.35 -2.62
CA LEU A 64 -10.32 -7.43 -1.18
C LEU A 64 -11.38 -8.38 -0.63
N ARG A 65 -10.99 -9.21 0.33
CA ARG A 65 -11.90 -10.17 0.96
C ARG A 65 -11.64 -10.27 2.44
N GLY A 66 -12.65 -10.03 3.25
CA GLY A 66 -12.62 -10.44 4.65
C GLY A 66 -12.71 -11.95 4.72
N SER A 67 -12.01 -12.60 5.66
CA SER A 67 -12.05 -14.06 5.70
C SER A 67 -13.38 -14.59 6.27
N LYS A 68 -13.66 -14.28 7.55
CA LYS A 68 -14.92 -14.64 8.24
C LYS A 68 -15.73 -13.44 8.70
N LEU A 69 -15.15 -12.25 8.63
CA LEU A 69 -15.71 -11.01 9.12
C LEU A 69 -15.72 -9.98 8.01
N ASP A 70 -16.54 -8.95 8.19
CA ASP A 70 -16.57 -7.81 7.29
C ASP A 70 -15.20 -7.13 7.23
N LEU A 71 -14.94 -6.48 6.09
CA LEU A 71 -13.80 -5.58 5.96
C LEU A 71 -13.97 -4.39 6.91
N SER A 72 -12.85 -3.85 7.38
CA SER A 72 -12.82 -2.70 8.27
C SER A 72 -12.11 -1.52 7.62
N HIS A 73 -10.82 -1.64 7.34
CA HIS A 73 -10.04 -0.56 6.73
C HIS A 73 -9.14 -1.08 5.63
N PHE A 74 -8.95 -0.25 4.61
CA PHE A 74 -7.91 -0.38 3.59
C PHE A 74 -7.02 0.86 3.64
N ALA A 75 -5.72 0.68 3.45
CA ALA A 75 -4.79 1.78 3.28
C ALA A 75 -3.74 1.46 2.21
N VAL A 76 -3.35 2.48 1.45
CA VAL A 76 -2.18 2.46 0.56
C VAL A 76 -1.19 3.55 0.98
N GLN A 77 0.10 3.20 1.01
CA GLN A 77 1.17 4.14 1.31
C GLN A 77 2.49 3.72 0.68
N GLU A 78 3.46 4.63 0.68
CA GLU A 78 4.83 4.34 0.25
C GLU A 78 5.53 3.46 1.28
N GLY A 79 6.24 2.43 0.80
CA GLY A 79 7.20 1.68 1.59
C GLY A 79 8.47 2.48 1.73
N LYS A 80 8.72 3.00 2.94
CA LYS A 80 9.98 3.61 3.30
C LYS A 80 10.88 2.53 3.90
N GLU A 81 11.68 1.85 3.08
CA GLU A 81 12.99 1.46 3.60
C GLU A 81 13.72 2.76 3.93
N GLU A 82 14.48 2.82 5.00
CA GLU A 82 15.21 4.02 5.41
C GLU A 82 16.03 4.55 4.23
N ILE A 83 15.47 5.51 3.47
CA ILE A 83 16.18 6.27 2.45
C ILE A 83 17.14 7.15 3.26
N LEU A 84 18.27 6.55 3.61
CA LEU A 84 19.37 7.24 4.25
C LEU A 84 19.78 8.38 3.32
N GLN A 85 19.77 9.58 3.87
CA GLN A 85 20.38 10.80 3.35
C GLN A 85 19.55 11.57 2.31
N ASN A 86 18.67 12.44 2.81
CA ASN A 86 18.82 13.90 2.73
C ASN A 86 17.49 14.60 3.11
N ASN A 87 17.33 14.92 4.39
CA ASN A 87 16.65 16.09 5.01
C ASN A 87 15.43 16.77 4.33
N GLU A 88 14.61 16.10 3.52
CA GLU A 88 13.29 16.60 3.10
C GLU A 88 12.19 15.65 3.61
N PRO A 89 11.65 15.89 4.82
CA PRO A 89 10.67 15.00 5.45
C PRO A 89 9.35 14.84 4.65
N ASP A 90 9.12 15.66 3.63
CA ASP A 90 7.84 15.76 2.91
C ASP A 90 7.91 15.34 1.43
N LYS A 91 9.04 14.78 0.96
CA LYS A 91 9.18 14.42 -0.45
C LYS A 91 8.42 13.12 -0.76
N LYS A 92 7.14 13.24 -1.11
CA LYS A 92 6.33 12.13 -1.63
C LYS A 92 6.88 11.63 -2.96
N LEU A 93 7.06 10.32 -3.08
CA LEU A 93 7.44 9.63 -4.32
C LEU A 93 6.23 9.34 -5.20
N PHE A 94 5.06 9.14 -4.59
CA PHE A 94 3.82 8.79 -5.24
C PHE A 94 2.67 9.70 -4.80
N SER A 95 1.77 10.00 -5.73
CA SER A 95 0.42 10.47 -5.46
C SER A 95 -0.54 9.31 -5.72
N PHE A 96 -1.44 9.04 -4.78
CA PHE A 96 -2.41 7.96 -4.89
C PHE A 96 -3.81 8.53 -5.16
N VAL A 97 -4.49 7.95 -6.14
CA VAL A 97 -5.91 8.15 -6.40
C VAL A 97 -6.61 6.80 -6.28
N LEU A 98 -7.73 6.78 -5.56
CA LEU A 98 -8.52 5.58 -5.30
C LEU A 98 -9.86 5.68 -6.05
N ASP A 99 -10.16 4.67 -6.84
CA ASP A 99 -11.48 4.45 -7.45
C ASP A 99 -12.11 3.21 -6.80
N PHE A 100 -13.34 3.39 -6.30
CA PHE A 100 -14.02 2.44 -5.41
C PHE A 100 -15.54 2.60 -5.47
N ASN A 101 -16.26 1.57 -5.03
CA ASN A 101 -17.71 1.63 -4.91
C ASN A 101 -18.13 2.44 -3.67
N GLU A 102 -18.63 3.66 -3.88
CA GLU A 102 -19.09 4.57 -2.82
C GLU A 102 -20.18 3.96 -1.90
N ASN A 103 -20.94 2.98 -2.42
CA ASN A 103 -21.96 2.29 -1.63
C ASN A 103 -21.35 1.40 -0.55
N GLU A 104 -20.09 0.98 -0.70
CA GLU A 104 -19.36 0.12 0.24
C GLU A 104 -18.52 0.91 1.25
N ILE A 105 -18.19 2.18 0.96
CA ILE A 105 -17.25 2.99 1.75
C ILE A 105 -17.96 4.00 2.65
N SER A 106 -17.53 4.09 3.90
CA SER A 106 -18.00 5.08 4.88
C SER A 106 -17.35 6.44 4.63
N ASN A 107 -18.13 7.43 4.24
CA ASN A 107 -17.67 8.80 4.00
C ASN A 107 -17.30 9.59 5.27
N THR A 108 -17.60 9.06 6.46
CA THR A 108 -17.40 9.79 7.73
C THR A 108 -15.99 9.64 8.28
N ILE A 109 -15.33 8.53 7.96
CA ILE A 109 -14.04 8.13 8.56
C ILE A 109 -12.99 7.74 7.52
N SER A 110 -13.33 7.81 6.23
CA SER A 110 -12.38 7.58 5.13
C SER A 110 -11.72 8.90 4.74
N SER A 111 -10.44 8.83 4.37
CA SER A 111 -9.70 9.92 3.73
C SER A 111 -9.07 9.40 2.43
N PRO A 112 -9.84 9.28 1.33
CA PRO A 112 -9.34 8.71 0.08
C PRO A 112 -8.12 9.46 -0.49
N GLU A 113 -8.06 10.77 -0.32
CA GLU A 113 -6.94 11.63 -0.70
C GLU A 113 -5.65 11.35 0.09
N GLU A 114 -5.78 10.72 1.26
CA GLU A 114 -4.68 10.24 2.08
C GLU A 114 -4.41 8.73 1.88
N GLY A 115 -5.11 8.10 0.93
CA GLY A 115 -4.95 6.67 0.63
C GLY A 115 -5.68 5.74 1.59
N THR A 116 -6.64 6.21 2.38
CA THR A 116 -7.33 5.40 3.40
C THR A 116 -8.83 5.30 3.15
N LEU A 117 -9.37 4.08 3.30
CA LEU A 117 -10.79 3.79 3.15
C LEU A 117 -11.28 2.98 4.36
N ALA A 118 -12.47 3.30 4.85
CA ALA A 118 -13.18 2.50 5.83
C ALA A 118 -14.44 1.92 5.20
N PHE A 119 -14.67 0.63 5.43
CA PHE A 119 -15.82 -0.07 4.87
C PHE A 119 -17.06 0.05 5.77
N LYS A 120 -18.24 0.10 5.16
CA LYS A 120 -19.53 -0.01 5.86
C LYS A 120 -19.72 -1.42 6.41
N ASP A 121 -20.61 -1.53 7.39
CA ASP A 121 -21.08 -2.81 7.94
C ASP A 121 -21.71 -3.69 6.85
N GLY A 122 -21.41 -5.00 6.88
CA GLY A 122 -21.88 -5.98 5.90
C GLY A 122 -21.02 -6.09 4.63
N VAL A 123 -20.00 -5.25 4.45
CA VAL A 123 -19.10 -5.33 3.30
C VAL A 123 -18.03 -6.40 3.56
N HIS A 124 -18.25 -7.58 2.98
CA HIS A 124 -17.32 -8.71 3.12
C HIS A 124 -16.29 -8.80 1.98
N ARG A 125 -16.60 -8.21 0.83
CA ARG A 125 -15.73 -8.14 -0.35
C ARG A 125 -15.84 -6.77 -0.98
N ALA A 126 -14.76 -6.31 -1.57
CA ALA A 126 -14.70 -5.06 -2.31
C ALA A 126 -13.69 -5.19 -3.46
N SER A 127 -13.88 -4.39 -4.50
CA SER A 127 -12.88 -4.20 -5.55
C SER A 127 -12.47 -2.73 -5.57
N LEU A 128 -11.17 -2.47 -5.74
CA LEU A 128 -10.59 -1.14 -5.75
C LEU A 128 -9.64 -1.00 -6.93
N ARG A 129 -9.52 0.20 -7.47
CA ARG A 129 -8.42 0.59 -8.35
C ARG A 129 -7.60 1.68 -7.66
N VAL A 130 -6.30 1.46 -7.60
CA VAL A 130 -5.31 2.42 -7.11
C VAL A 130 -4.53 2.91 -8.32
N THR A 131 -4.56 4.21 -8.56
CA THR A 131 -3.64 4.87 -9.49
C THR A 131 -2.53 5.52 -8.68
N ALA A 132 -1.29 5.13 -8.94
CA ALA A 132 -0.10 5.70 -8.30
C ALA A 132 0.72 6.47 -9.33
N THR A 133 0.73 7.79 -9.24
CA THR A 133 1.52 8.66 -10.13
C THR A 133 2.89 8.92 -9.49
N VAL A 134 3.97 8.67 -10.22
CA VAL A 134 5.34 8.94 -9.75
C VAL A 134 5.57 10.45 -9.72
N MET A 135 5.65 11.01 -8.52
CA MET A 135 5.89 12.43 -8.27
C MET A 135 7.38 12.76 -8.18
N ASN A 136 8.20 11.79 -7.77
CA ASN A 136 9.63 12.00 -7.62
C ASN A 136 10.45 10.72 -7.72
N ILE A 137 11.75 10.87 -7.90
CA ILE A 137 12.72 9.76 -7.94
C ILE A 137 13.46 9.69 -6.60
N ALA A 138 13.74 8.46 -6.19
CA ALA A 138 14.64 8.11 -5.10
C ALA A 138 15.73 7.17 -5.62
N GLU A 139 16.89 7.15 -4.96
CA GLU A 139 17.89 6.13 -5.17
C GLU A 139 17.45 4.83 -4.48
N GLY A 140 17.49 3.71 -5.20
CA GLY A 140 17.16 2.38 -4.66
C GLY A 140 15.79 1.84 -5.09
N THR A 141 15.42 0.69 -4.52
CA THR A 141 14.11 0.08 -4.71
C THR A 141 13.12 0.79 -3.80
N VAL A 142 11.96 1.13 -4.35
CA VAL A 142 10.86 1.74 -3.58
C VAL A 142 9.68 0.79 -3.60
N SER A 143 8.79 0.88 -2.63
CA SER A 143 7.63 -0.02 -2.58
C SER A 143 6.32 0.75 -2.46
N ILE A 144 5.23 0.15 -2.93
CA ILE A 144 3.87 0.52 -2.55
C ILE A 144 3.35 -0.56 -1.60
N LEU A 145 2.85 -0.12 -0.45
CA LEU A 145 2.33 -0.97 0.61
C LEU A 145 0.82 -0.85 0.69
N PHE A 146 0.15 -2.00 0.73
CA PHE A 146 -1.28 -2.11 0.96
C PHE A 146 -1.54 -2.77 2.30
N TYR A 147 -2.50 -2.24 3.04
CA TYR A 147 -2.96 -2.78 4.31
C TYR A 147 -4.46 -3.05 4.24
N LEU A 148 -4.89 -4.18 4.78
CA LEU A 148 -6.29 -4.56 4.86
C LEU A 148 -6.60 -5.17 6.22
N SER A 149 -7.62 -4.66 6.89
CA SER A 149 -8.10 -5.22 8.15
C SER A 149 -9.56 -5.68 8.03
N SER A 150 -9.91 -6.68 8.85
CA SER A 150 -11.30 -7.08 9.08
C SER A 150 -11.77 -6.58 10.44
N LYS A 151 -13.09 -6.43 10.60
CA LYS A 151 -13.67 -6.00 11.87
C LYS A 151 -13.33 -6.99 12.99
N GLY A 152 -13.13 -6.47 14.20
CA GLY A 152 -12.85 -7.31 15.38
C GLY A 152 -11.50 -8.03 15.36
N HIS A 153 -10.65 -7.79 14.35
CA HIS A 153 -9.26 -8.27 14.32
C HIS A 153 -8.29 -7.15 14.60
N THR A 154 -7.24 -7.46 15.35
CA THR A 154 -6.15 -6.52 15.68
C THR A 154 -5.07 -6.49 14.61
N GLU A 155 -5.00 -7.52 13.75
CA GLU A 155 -3.95 -7.67 12.73
C GLU A 155 -4.50 -7.34 11.35
N ALA A 156 -3.76 -6.51 10.61
CA ALA A 156 -4.00 -6.22 9.20
C ALA A 156 -3.11 -7.11 8.33
N ASN A 157 -3.64 -7.57 7.20
CA ASN A 157 -2.81 -8.14 6.14
C ASN A 157 -2.03 -7.01 5.46
N LYS A 158 -0.75 -7.26 5.19
CA LYS A 158 0.15 -6.36 4.47
C LYS A 158 0.54 -7.01 3.13
N MET A 159 0.40 -6.26 2.04
CA MET A 159 0.94 -6.62 0.72
C MET A 159 1.89 -5.53 0.24
N GLU A 160 2.94 -5.92 -0.48
CA GLU A 160 4.02 -5.03 -0.93
C GLU A 160 4.32 -5.27 -2.42
N ILE A 161 4.41 -4.19 -3.19
CA ILE A 161 4.87 -4.20 -4.58
C ILE A 161 6.15 -3.38 -4.65
N ASN A 162 7.25 -4.03 -4.99
CA ASN A 162 8.55 -3.39 -5.18
C ASN A 162 8.66 -2.84 -6.61
N LEU A 163 9.20 -1.63 -6.73
CA LEU A 163 9.30 -0.87 -7.96
C LEU A 163 10.70 -0.29 -8.12
N THR A 164 11.11 -0.12 -9.37
CA THR A 164 12.35 0.57 -9.72
C THR A 164 12.02 1.94 -10.28
N LEU A 165 12.59 3.01 -9.71
CA LEU A 165 12.48 4.36 -10.24
C LEU A 165 13.78 4.73 -11.00
N ALA A 166 13.65 5.30 -12.19
CA ALA A 166 14.75 5.74 -13.03
C ALA A 166 14.74 7.26 -13.20
N ASN A 167 15.92 7.88 -13.04
CA ASN A 167 16.10 9.30 -13.29
C ASN A 167 16.37 9.53 -14.79
N ASN A 168 15.32 9.67 -15.59
CA ASN A 168 15.46 10.17 -16.97
C ASN A 168 15.58 11.70 -16.93
N ALA A 169 16.65 12.22 -16.32
CA ALA A 169 17.07 13.58 -16.61
C ALA A 169 17.36 13.66 -18.11
N VAL A 170 16.56 14.46 -18.82
CA VAL A 170 16.70 14.82 -20.23
C VAL A 170 18.17 14.84 -20.65
N PRO A 171 18.57 14.19 -21.77
CA PRO A 171 19.96 14.21 -22.21
C PRO A 171 20.42 15.66 -22.28
N THR A 172 21.46 15.99 -21.53
CA THR A 172 22.10 17.30 -21.59
C THR A 172 22.45 17.55 -23.05
N THR A 173 21.66 18.36 -23.74
CA THR A 173 22.06 18.94 -25.01
C THR A 173 23.27 19.80 -24.68
N LYS A 174 24.46 19.22 -24.85
CA LYS A 174 25.68 20.01 -24.99
C LYS A 174 25.43 20.91 -26.19
N LEU A 175 25.09 22.17 -25.92
CA LEU A 175 25.22 23.24 -26.88
C LEU A 175 26.71 23.28 -27.22
N THR A 176 27.07 22.62 -28.33
CA THR A 176 28.35 22.84 -28.98
C THR A 176 28.38 24.31 -29.35
N GLU A 177 29.28 25.07 -28.71
CA GLU A 177 29.55 26.44 -29.11
C GLU A 177 29.84 26.45 -30.61
N LEU A 178 28.96 27.08 -31.39
CA LEU A 178 29.26 27.46 -32.76
C LEU A 178 30.34 28.56 -32.66
N TYR A 179 31.60 28.16 -32.81
CA TYR A 179 32.65 29.09 -33.19
C TYR A 179 32.25 29.71 -34.54
N LEU A 180 31.80 30.96 -34.50
CA LEU A 180 31.83 31.81 -35.69
C LEU A 180 33.30 32.11 -35.99
N ILE A 181 33.75 31.66 -37.17
CA ILE A 181 34.97 32.14 -37.83
C ILE A 181 34.64 33.49 -38.47
#